data_AF-A0A131Y4H3-F1
#
_entry.id   AF-A0A131Y4H3-F1
#
_cell.length_a   1.000
_cell.length_b   1.000
_cell.length_c   1.000
_cell.angle_alpha   90.00
_cell.angle_beta   90.00
_cell.angle_gamma   90.00
#
_symmetry.space_group_name_H-M   'P 1'
#
loop_
_entity.id
_entity.type
_entity.pdbx_description
1 polymer ?
#
loop_
_entity_poly.entity_id
_entity_poly.type
_entity_poly.pdbx_seq_one_letter_code
_entity_poly.pdbx_strand_id
1 'polypeptide(L)'
;MGASQSQLTREELRDYTELTYLSKKEIIYAFKRFKAISPDQVNSDKEIRLPVRDVEILPEFSSNPFRDRLLRTFSSLKDDRLSFEDFLDLLSVLSEAAPIDVKMEYAFQVFDFNDDGELCEEDLAELIHRLTWLHDKKLEAQEVQLLIENVLREADLDQNGRLSLLEFQHCMRKNPDFENCFRLRL
;
A
#
# COMPACT_ATOMS: atom_id res chain seq x y z
N MET A 1 13.74 -13.80 -35.65
CA MET A 1 14.41 -12.85 -34.74
C MET A 1 13.46 -11.68 -34.53
N GLY A 2 12.66 -11.68 -33.46
CA GLY A 2 11.74 -10.60 -33.14
C GLY A 2 12.24 -9.87 -31.91
N ALA A 3 12.97 -8.78 -32.11
CA ALA A 3 13.40 -7.93 -31.02
C ALA A 3 12.18 -7.15 -30.51
N SER A 4 11.50 -7.69 -29.50
CA SER A 4 10.57 -6.94 -28.65
C SER A 4 11.38 -5.90 -27.87
N GLN A 5 11.82 -4.84 -28.54
CA GLN A 5 12.53 -3.73 -27.93
C GLN A 5 11.54 -2.88 -27.12
N SER A 6 11.63 -3.10 -25.80
CA SER A 6 11.39 -2.18 -24.69
C SER A 6 10.75 -0.84 -25.07
N GLN A 7 9.45 -0.69 -24.78
CA GLN A 7 8.77 0.61 -24.80
C GLN A 7 9.26 1.54 -23.68
N LEU A 8 9.87 0.98 -22.62
CA LEU A 8 10.64 1.71 -21.62
C LEU A 8 12.04 2.00 -22.16
N THR A 9 12.39 3.27 -22.29
CA THR A 9 13.74 3.70 -22.63
C THR A 9 14.70 3.40 -21.48
N ARG A 10 16.00 3.35 -21.81
CA ARG A 10 17.05 3.15 -20.79
C ARG A 10 17.12 4.32 -19.81
N GLU A 11 16.68 5.49 -20.24
CA GLU A 11 16.57 6.72 -19.44
C GLU A 11 15.39 6.61 -18.48
N GLU A 12 14.18 6.30 -18.96
CA GLU A 12 13.02 6.05 -18.09
C GLU A 12 13.29 4.94 -17.05
N LEU A 13 13.90 3.82 -17.47
CA LEU A 13 14.29 2.77 -16.52
C LEU A 13 15.24 3.29 -15.46
N ARG A 14 16.14 4.20 -15.84
CA ARG A 14 17.09 4.79 -14.91
C ARG A 14 16.37 5.75 -13.97
N ASP A 15 15.52 6.63 -14.48
CA ASP A 15 14.72 7.57 -13.69
C ASP A 15 13.84 6.80 -12.70
N TYR A 16 13.11 5.77 -13.14
CA TYR A 16 12.33 4.93 -12.24
C TYR A 16 13.20 4.21 -11.20
N THR A 17 14.40 3.74 -11.55
CA THR A 17 15.32 3.13 -10.57
C THR A 17 15.89 4.16 -9.58
N GLU A 18 15.99 5.44 -9.97
CA GLU A 18 16.46 6.52 -9.11
C GLU A 18 15.34 7.11 -8.24
N LEU A 19 14.09 7.05 -8.72
CA LEU A 19 12.90 7.55 -8.03
C LEU A 19 12.22 6.49 -7.15
N THR A 20 12.44 5.20 -7.42
CA THR A 20 11.84 4.09 -6.68
C THR A 20 12.89 3.21 -6.01
N TYR A 21 12.48 2.48 -4.97
CA TYR A 21 13.33 1.50 -4.27
C TYR A 21 13.37 0.13 -4.98
N LEU A 22 13.11 0.10 -6.30
CA LEU A 22 13.02 -1.11 -7.10
C LEU A 22 14.24 -1.30 -7.98
N SER A 23 14.62 -2.56 -8.20
CA SER A 23 15.64 -2.88 -9.18
C SER A 23 15.10 -2.77 -10.61
N LYS A 24 16.00 -2.55 -11.58
CA LYS A 24 15.67 -2.58 -13.01
C LYS A 24 14.91 -3.84 -13.43
N LYS A 25 15.18 -4.98 -12.79
CA LYS A 25 14.50 -6.24 -13.09
C LYS A 25 13.04 -6.21 -12.64
N GLU A 26 12.78 -5.66 -11.46
CA GLU A 26 11.43 -5.51 -10.91
C GLU A 26 10.62 -4.52 -11.74
N ILE A 27 11.20 -3.37 -12.12
CA ILE A 27 10.53 -2.39 -12.98
C ILE A 27 10.15 -3.01 -14.34
N ILE A 28 11.06 -3.77 -14.96
CA ILE A 28 10.77 -4.48 -16.22
C ILE A 28 9.68 -5.54 -16.03
N TYR A 29 9.68 -6.25 -14.90
CA TYR A 29 8.68 -7.25 -14.59
C TYR A 29 7.30 -6.62 -14.35
N ALA A 30 7.25 -5.55 -13.56
CA ALA A 30 6.07 -4.72 -13.32
C ALA A 30 5.49 -4.19 -14.63
N PHE A 31 6.32 -3.64 -15.50
CA PHE A 31 5.90 -3.16 -16.82
C PHE A 31 5.32 -4.27 -17.70
N LYS A 32 5.94 -5.46 -17.70
CA LYS A 32 5.40 -6.61 -18.43
C LYS A 32 4.06 -7.06 -17.87
N ARG A 33 3.87 -7.05 -16.55
CA ARG A 33 2.59 -7.36 -15.90
C ARG A 33 1.54 -6.32 -16.26
N PHE A 34 1.85 -5.03 -16.10
CA PHE A 34 0.99 -3.91 -16.47
C PHE A 34 0.53 -4.00 -17.94
N LYS A 35 1.46 -4.34 -18.84
CA LYS A 35 1.13 -4.59 -20.26
C LYS A 35 0.30 -5.86 -20.49
N ALA A 36 0.54 -6.92 -19.73
CA ALA A 36 -0.20 -8.18 -19.84
C ALA A 36 -1.66 -8.05 -19.37
N ILE A 37 -1.92 -7.15 -18.42
CA ILE A 37 -3.26 -6.85 -17.90
C ILE A 37 -4.15 -6.19 -18.99
N SER A 38 -3.60 -5.33 -19.84
CA SER A 38 -4.34 -4.70 -20.93
C SER A 38 -3.48 -4.49 -22.19
N PRO A 39 -3.26 -5.56 -22.98
CA PRO A 39 -2.44 -5.49 -24.18
C PRO A 39 -3.04 -4.60 -25.29
N ASP A 40 -4.36 -4.39 -25.27
CA ASP A 40 -5.11 -3.65 -26.29
C ASP A 40 -5.02 -2.13 -26.12
N GLN A 41 -4.98 -1.64 -24.88
CA GLN A 41 -4.97 -0.21 -24.58
C GLN A 41 -3.54 0.37 -24.41
N VAL A 42 -2.57 -0.44 -23.94
CA VAL A 42 -1.16 -0.01 -23.70
C VAL A 42 -0.38 0.25 -25.00
N ASN A 43 -0.83 -0.29 -26.13
CA ASN A 43 -0.15 -0.05 -27.42
C ASN A 43 -0.47 1.33 -28.04
N SER A 44 -1.53 2.00 -27.59
CA SER A 44 -1.97 3.28 -28.16
C SER A 44 -1.55 4.48 -27.32
N ASP A 45 -1.46 4.34 -26.00
CA ASP A 45 -1.21 5.47 -25.10
C ASP A 45 -0.20 5.09 -24.01
N LYS A 46 0.86 5.90 -23.88
CA LYS A 46 1.92 5.70 -22.87
C LYS A 46 1.44 6.08 -21.46
N GLU A 47 0.37 6.87 -21.35
CA GLU A 47 -0.20 7.35 -20.07
C GLU A 47 -1.46 6.56 -19.67
N ILE A 48 -1.53 5.31 -20.08
CA ILE A 48 -2.70 4.49 -19.76
C ILE A 48 -2.84 4.28 -18.26
N ARG A 49 -4.02 4.64 -17.75
CA ARG A 49 -4.44 4.36 -16.39
C ARG A 49 -5.31 3.10 -16.37
N LEU A 50 -4.79 2.02 -15.79
CA LEU A 50 -5.51 0.77 -15.63
C LEU A 50 -6.41 0.83 -14.41
N PRO A 51 -7.64 0.31 -14.48
CA PRO A 51 -8.51 0.30 -13.32
C PRO A 51 -7.95 -0.64 -12.23
N VAL A 52 -8.09 -0.25 -10.97
CA VAL A 52 -7.52 -0.95 -9.81
C VAL A 52 -7.91 -2.43 -9.75
N ARG A 53 -9.16 -2.75 -10.15
CA ARG A 53 -9.66 -4.13 -10.26
C ARG A 53 -8.77 -5.06 -11.09
N ASP A 54 -8.15 -4.53 -12.13
CA ASP A 54 -7.33 -5.32 -13.05
C ASP A 54 -5.92 -5.56 -12.46
N VAL A 55 -5.44 -4.61 -11.64
CA VAL A 55 -4.20 -4.74 -10.86
C VAL A 55 -4.39 -5.67 -9.65
N GLU A 56 -5.56 -5.62 -9.02
CA GLU A 56 -5.94 -6.45 -7.87
C GLU A 56 -5.90 -7.97 -8.18
N ILE A 57 -6.23 -8.34 -9.41
CA ILE A 57 -6.24 -9.73 -9.90
C ILE A 57 -4.82 -10.33 -9.94
N LEU A 58 -3.77 -9.50 -9.85
CA LEU A 58 -2.41 -10.00 -9.80
C LEU A 58 -2.21 -10.87 -8.54
N PRO A 59 -1.54 -12.03 -8.67
CA PRO A 59 -1.34 -12.95 -7.55
C PRO A 59 -0.55 -12.34 -6.39
N GLU A 60 0.28 -11.34 -6.69
CA GLU A 60 1.09 -10.58 -5.72
C GLU A 60 0.21 -9.72 -4.80
N PHE A 61 -0.89 -9.17 -5.33
CA PHE A 61 -1.83 -8.35 -4.55
C PHE A 61 -3.03 -9.16 -4.03
N SER A 62 -3.34 -10.28 -4.68
CA SER A 62 -4.50 -11.10 -4.34
C SER A 62 -4.47 -11.67 -2.93
N SER A 63 -3.28 -11.89 -2.35
CA SER A 63 -3.10 -12.34 -0.97
C SER A 63 -3.26 -11.23 0.08
N ASN A 64 -3.31 -9.95 -0.34
CA ASN A 64 -3.33 -8.81 0.56
C ASN A 64 -4.77 -8.35 0.85
N PRO A 65 -5.25 -8.37 2.12
CA PRO A 65 -6.62 -7.98 2.47
C PRO A 65 -6.88 -6.46 2.38
N PHE A 66 -5.81 -5.67 2.26
CA PHE A 66 -5.85 -4.21 2.07
C PHE A 66 -5.60 -3.80 0.63
N ARG A 67 -5.56 -4.75 -0.33
CA ARG A 67 -5.25 -4.48 -1.73
C ARG A 67 -6.16 -3.40 -2.34
N ASP A 68 -7.46 -3.44 -2.09
CA ASP A 68 -8.41 -2.43 -2.60
C ASP A 68 -8.05 -1.03 -2.10
N ARG A 69 -7.68 -0.92 -0.81
CA ARG A 69 -7.31 0.33 -0.14
C ARG A 69 -5.93 0.82 -0.57
N LEU A 70 -4.95 -0.08 -0.67
CA LEU A 70 -3.63 0.20 -1.24
C LEU A 70 -3.80 0.78 -2.65
N LEU A 71 -4.47 0.07 -3.54
CA LEU A 71 -4.66 0.50 -4.93
C LEU A 71 -5.44 1.83 -5.02
N ARG A 72 -6.38 2.09 -4.10
CA ARG A 72 -7.10 3.36 -4.04
C ARG A 72 -6.23 4.51 -3.52
N THR A 73 -5.42 4.27 -2.50
CA THR A 73 -4.53 5.28 -1.88
C THR A 73 -3.44 5.72 -2.85
N PHE A 74 -2.86 4.75 -3.58
CA PHE A 74 -1.85 5.01 -4.59
C PHE A 74 -2.42 5.58 -5.90
N SER A 75 -3.73 5.63 -6.06
CA SER A 75 -4.35 6.28 -7.22
C SER A 75 -4.25 7.80 -7.07
N SER A 76 -3.30 8.41 -7.78
CA SER A 76 -3.10 9.88 -7.78
C SER A 76 -4.37 10.69 -8.11
N LEU A 77 -5.33 10.12 -8.83
CA LEU A 77 -6.60 10.78 -9.17
C LEU A 77 -7.80 10.32 -8.35
N LYS A 78 -7.62 9.36 -7.42
CA LYS A 78 -8.71 8.67 -6.70
C LYS A 78 -9.84 8.15 -7.61
N ASP A 79 -9.56 7.97 -8.91
CA ASP A 79 -10.51 7.53 -9.94
C ASP A 79 -10.59 5.99 -10.04
N ASP A 80 -10.09 5.27 -9.03
CA ASP A 80 -9.96 3.81 -9.08
C ASP A 80 -9.18 3.34 -10.34
N ARG A 81 -8.23 4.17 -10.80
CA ARG A 81 -7.30 3.87 -11.91
C ARG A 81 -5.87 4.28 -11.60
N LEU A 82 -4.95 3.36 -11.82
CA LEU A 82 -3.52 3.50 -11.59
C LEU A 82 -2.77 3.67 -12.90
N SER A 83 -1.93 4.70 -12.96
CA SER A 83 -0.90 4.83 -13.99
C SER A 83 0.24 3.84 -13.74
N PHE A 84 1.14 3.71 -14.73
CA PHE A 84 2.34 2.89 -14.55
C PHE A 84 3.24 3.44 -13.43
N GLU A 85 3.29 4.77 -13.26
CA GLU A 85 4.02 5.44 -12.18
C GLU A 85 3.42 5.09 -10.81
N ASP A 86 2.09 5.23 -10.67
CA ASP A 86 1.37 4.86 -9.43
C ASP A 86 1.62 3.37 -9.06
N PHE A 87 1.69 2.49 -10.07
CA PHE A 87 1.97 1.07 -9.88
C PHE A 87 3.41 0.80 -9.43
N LEU A 88 4.38 1.56 -9.95
CA LEU A 88 5.77 1.48 -9.52
C LEU A 88 5.94 2.04 -8.10
N ASP A 89 5.28 3.15 -7.75
CA ASP A 89 5.29 3.70 -6.39
C ASP A 89 4.71 2.70 -5.38
N LEU A 90 3.61 2.03 -5.73
CA LEU A 90 3.04 0.98 -4.90
C LEU A 90 4.04 -0.16 -4.64
N LEU A 91 4.68 -0.67 -5.69
CA LEU A 91 5.70 -1.72 -5.56
C LEU A 91 6.93 -1.23 -4.80
N SER A 92 7.32 0.03 -5.01
CA SER A 92 8.43 0.69 -4.32
C SER A 92 8.23 0.71 -2.82
N VAL A 93 7.03 1.09 -2.36
CA VAL A 93 6.68 1.14 -0.94
C VAL A 93 6.59 -0.27 -0.34
N LEU A 94 6.10 -1.25 -1.12
CA LEU A 94 6.02 -2.64 -0.67
C LEU A 94 7.40 -3.34 -0.64
N SER A 95 8.38 -2.84 -1.39
CA SER A 95 9.74 -3.38 -1.42
C SER A 95 10.41 -3.32 -0.04
N GLU A 96 11.15 -4.36 0.34
CA GLU A 96 11.97 -4.38 1.56
C GLU A 96 13.02 -3.25 1.59
N ALA A 97 13.39 -2.72 0.44
CA ALA A 97 14.38 -1.64 0.31
C ALA A 97 13.84 -0.25 0.72
N ALA A 98 12.52 -0.05 0.79
CA ALA A 98 11.95 1.22 1.20
C ALA A 98 12.13 1.47 2.71
N PRO A 99 12.48 2.70 3.12
CA PRO A 99 12.64 3.04 4.53
C PRO A 99 11.31 2.88 5.26
N ILE A 100 11.41 2.41 6.52
CA ILE A 100 10.24 2.11 7.32
C ILE A 100 9.35 3.34 7.53
N ASP A 101 9.93 4.54 7.57
CA ASP A 101 9.18 5.78 7.75
C ASP A 101 8.20 6.05 6.61
N VAL A 102 8.66 5.88 5.38
CA VAL A 102 7.82 6.01 4.19
C VAL A 102 6.73 4.94 4.21
N LYS A 103 7.06 3.70 4.58
CA LYS A 103 6.06 2.63 4.73
C LYS A 103 5.01 2.97 5.79
N MET A 104 5.40 3.59 6.91
CA MET A 104 4.47 4.01 7.95
C MET A 104 3.53 5.12 7.45
N GLU A 105 4.02 6.07 6.67
CA GLU A 105 3.18 7.12 6.05
C GLU A 105 2.14 6.53 5.10
N TYR A 106 2.55 5.65 4.20
CA TYR A 106 1.61 5.00 3.30
C TYR A 106 0.67 4.04 4.03
N ALA A 107 1.17 3.31 5.02
CA ALA A 107 0.33 2.44 5.85
C ALA A 107 -0.76 3.27 6.55
N PHE A 108 -0.40 4.42 7.13
CA PHE A 108 -1.35 5.35 7.71
C PHE A 108 -2.44 5.76 6.71
N GLN A 109 -2.07 6.17 5.50
CA GLN A 109 -3.05 6.53 4.47
C GLN A 109 -3.95 5.37 4.03
N VAL A 110 -3.43 4.14 4.02
CA VAL A 110 -4.21 2.93 3.67
C VAL A 110 -5.22 2.59 4.77
N PHE A 111 -4.88 2.91 6.02
CA PHE A 111 -5.70 2.63 7.20
C PHE A 111 -6.69 3.74 7.51
N ASP A 112 -6.46 4.95 7.01
CA ASP A 112 -7.41 6.05 7.06
C ASP A 112 -8.56 5.75 6.08
N PHE A 113 -9.68 5.19 6.57
CA PHE A 113 -10.77 4.76 5.70
C PHE A 113 -11.61 5.93 5.19
N ASN A 114 -11.61 7.03 5.94
CA ASN A 114 -12.34 8.28 5.69
C ASN A 114 -11.49 9.36 5.01
N ASP A 115 -10.19 9.12 4.80
CA ASP A 115 -9.24 10.06 4.19
C ASP A 115 -9.23 11.43 4.91
N ASP A 116 -9.45 11.46 6.23
CA ASP A 116 -9.46 12.71 7.02
C ASP A 116 -8.09 13.08 7.61
N GLY A 117 -7.10 12.22 7.43
CA GLY A 117 -5.74 12.40 7.94
C GLY A 117 -5.58 12.02 9.42
N GLU A 118 -6.57 11.36 10.02
CA GLU A 118 -6.60 10.97 11.43
C GLU A 118 -7.20 9.57 11.60
N LEU A 119 -6.47 8.61 12.19
CA LEU A 119 -7.03 7.28 12.45
C LEU A 119 -7.97 7.33 13.65
N CYS A 120 -9.27 7.18 13.41
CA CYS A 120 -10.28 7.12 14.46
C CYS A 120 -10.39 5.70 15.04
N GLU A 121 -11.10 5.55 16.16
CA GLU A 121 -11.45 4.23 16.72
C GLU A 121 -12.11 3.31 15.68
N GLU A 122 -12.93 3.86 14.79
CA GLU A 122 -13.63 3.11 13.74
C GLU A 122 -12.64 2.55 12.70
N ASP A 123 -11.64 3.34 12.28
CA ASP A 123 -10.59 2.92 11.35
C ASP A 123 -9.72 1.84 11.96
N LEU A 124 -9.32 2.02 13.22
CA LEU A 124 -8.55 1.04 13.99
C LEU A 124 -9.33 -0.26 14.20
N ALA A 125 -10.64 -0.17 14.44
CA ALA A 125 -11.51 -1.34 14.57
C ALA A 125 -11.61 -2.12 13.25
N GLU A 126 -11.86 -1.44 12.12
CA GLU A 126 -11.92 -2.12 10.82
C GLU A 126 -10.57 -2.73 10.45
N LEU A 127 -9.47 -2.04 10.77
CA LEU A 127 -8.12 -2.53 10.58
C LEU A 127 -7.84 -3.81 11.37
N ILE A 128 -8.10 -3.80 12.67
CA ILE A 128 -7.87 -4.98 13.53
C ILE A 128 -8.78 -6.12 13.07
N HIS A 129 -10.01 -5.82 12.68
CA HIS A 129 -10.94 -6.82 12.16
C HIS A 129 -10.44 -7.46 10.86
N ARG A 130 -9.85 -6.69 9.93
CA ARG A 130 -9.22 -7.24 8.71
C ARG A 130 -7.95 -8.04 8.99
N LEU A 131 -7.10 -7.61 9.93
CA LEU A 131 -5.88 -8.33 10.30
C LEU A 131 -6.18 -9.66 11.01
N THR A 132 -7.16 -9.65 11.92
CA THR A 132 -7.58 -10.83 12.69
C THR A 132 -8.24 -11.89 11.81
N TRP A 133 -9.01 -11.45 10.81
CA TRP A 133 -9.52 -12.33 9.76
C TRP A 133 -8.40 -13.08 9.01
N LEU A 134 -7.27 -12.41 8.77
CA LEU A 134 -6.14 -13.01 8.05
C LEU A 134 -5.40 -14.08 8.86
N HIS A 135 -5.41 -13.95 10.19
CA HIS A 135 -4.69 -14.85 11.11
C HIS A 135 -5.53 -16.04 11.61
N ASP A 136 -6.75 -16.23 11.09
CA ASP A 136 -7.74 -17.23 11.55
C ASP A 136 -8.07 -17.13 13.06
N LYS A 137 -7.58 -16.07 13.71
CA LYS A 137 -7.88 -15.71 15.09
C LYS A 137 -9.02 -14.71 15.06
N LYS A 138 -10.26 -15.18 15.16
CA LYS A 138 -11.37 -14.31 15.55
C LYS A 138 -11.10 -13.79 16.96
N LEU A 139 -10.57 -12.56 17.05
CA LEU A 139 -10.59 -11.82 18.30
C LEU A 139 -12.06 -11.49 18.61
N GLU A 140 -12.45 -11.64 19.87
CA GLU A 140 -13.76 -11.18 20.31
C GLU A 140 -13.82 -9.65 20.25
N ALA A 141 -15.01 -9.09 20.07
CA ALA A 141 -15.19 -7.64 20.00
C ALA A 141 -14.60 -6.91 21.23
N GLN A 142 -14.60 -7.57 22.40
CA GLN A 142 -13.97 -7.06 23.61
C GLN A 142 -12.43 -7.00 23.52
N GLU A 143 -11.78 -7.99 22.89
CA GLU A 143 -10.33 -7.96 22.70
C GLU A 143 -9.91 -6.90 21.69
N VAL A 144 -10.71 -6.72 20.63
CA VAL A 144 -10.51 -5.65 19.64
C VAL A 144 -10.62 -4.28 20.32
N GLN A 145 -11.67 -4.06 21.12
CA GLN A 145 -11.81 -2.81 21.88
C GLN A 145 -10.65 -2.58 22.85
N LEU A 146 -10.20 -3.62 23.54
CA LEU A 146 -9.09 -3.50 24.48
C LEU A 146 -7.76 -3.19 23.77
N LEU A 147 -7.56 -3.71 22.55
CA LEU A 147 -6.42 -3.33 21.71
C LEU A 147 -6.50 -1.87 21.26
N ILE A 148 -7.66 -1.41 20.77
CA ILE A 148 -7.86 -0.02 20.37
C ILE A 148 -7.61 0.91 21.56
N GLU A 149 -8.18 0.60 22.73
CA GLU A 149 -8.00 1.43 23.93
C GLU A 149 -6.53 1.46 24.38
N ASN A 150 -5.81 0.33 24.31
CA ASN A 150 -4.38 0.29 24.60
C ASN A 150 -3.58 1.10 23.57
N VAL A 151 -3.90 1.00 22.28
CA VAL A 151 -3.27 1.77 21.21
C VAL A 151 -3.46 3.26 21.44
N LEU A 152 -4.71 3.70 21.60
CA LEU A 152 -5.02 5.10 21.83
C LEU A 152 -4.33 5.58 23.12
N ARG A 153 -4.42 4.83 24.21
CA ARG A 153 -3.74 5.21 25.45
C ARG A 153 -2.22 5.41 25.29
N GLU A 154 -1.57 4.62 24.43
CA GLU A 154 -0.12 4.74 24.20
C GLU A 154 0.25 5.73 23.09
N ALA A 155 -0.61 5.92 22.09
CA ALA A 155 -0.31 6.64 20.86
C ALA A 155 -0.98 8.03 20.82
N ASP A 156 -2.20 8.17 21.33
CA ASP A 156 -2.96 9.42 21.41
C ASP A 156 -2.40 10.26 22.56
N LEU A 157 -1.46 11.14 22.23
CA LEU A 157 -0.75 12.00 23.17
C LEU A 157 -1.61 13.20 23.57
N ASP A 158 -2.50 13.64 22.69
CA ASP A 158 -3.38 14.78 22.93
C ASP A 158 -4.78 14.41 23.45
N GLN A 159 -5.07 13.10 23.56
CA GLN A 159 -6.30 12.52 24.11
C GLN A 159 -7.56 12.94 23.35
N ASN A 160 -7.45 13.09 22.02
CA ASN A 160 -8.57 13.44 21.16
C ASN A 160 -9.38 12.23 20.65
N GLY A 161 -8.94 11.00 20.96
CA GLY A 161 -9.55 9.75 20.50
C GLY A 161 -9.21 9.39 19.05
N ARG A 162 -8.18 10.03 18.48
CA ARG A 162 -7.71 9.88 17.10
C ARG A 162 -6.19 9.80 17.09
N LEU A 163 -5.62 9.22 16.04
CA LEU A 163 -4.18 9.21 15.86
C LEU A 163 -3.80 10.03 14.64
N SER A 164 -3.04 11.09 14.87
CA SER A 164 -2.34 11.78 13.80
C SER A 164 -1.20 10.92 13.25
N LEU A 165 -0.75 11.24 12.03
CA LEU A 165 0.39 10.56 11.41
C LEU A 165 1.64 10.54 12.31
N LEU A 166 1.89 11.64 13.03
CA LEU A 166 3.05 11.77 13.91
C LEU A 166 2.95 10.84 15.12
N GLU A 167 1.76 10.74 15.71
CA GLU A 167 1.47 9.85 16.84
C GLU A 167 1.54 8.39 16.42
N PHE A 168 1.00 8.07 15.25
CA PHE A 168 1.10 6.73 14.66
C PHE A 168 2.56 6.31 14.43
N GLN A 169 3.38 7.17 13.83
CA GLN A 169 4.81 6.91 13.65
C GLN A 169 5.53 6.74 14.99
N HIS A 170 5.21 7.58 15.98
CA HIS A 170 5.80 7.48 17.31
C HIS A 170 5.46 6.15 17.98
N CYS A 171 4.19 5.74 17.93
CA CYS A 171 3.72 4.49 18.49
C CYS A 171 4.34 3.27 17.79
N MET A 172 4.33 3.25 16.45
CA MET A 172 4.91 2.18 15.64
C MET A 172 6.40 1.95 15.95
N ARG A 173 7.17 3.03 16.11
CA ARG A 173 8.59 2.94 16.47
C ARG A 173 8.82 2.46 17.91
N LYS A 174 7.88 2.75 18.83
CA LYS A 174 7.97 2.31 20.23
C LYS A 174 7.55 0.86 20.42
N ASN A 175 6.61 0.36 19.62
CA ASN A 175 6.02 -0.96 19.78
C ASN A 175 6.37 -1.88 18.58
N PRO A 176 7.45 -2.67 18.66
CA PRO A 176 7.82 -3.60 17.58
C PRO A 176 6.80 -4.73 17.36
N ASP A 177 5.93 -5.01 18.33
CA ASP A 177 4.79 -5.91 18.16
C ASP A 177 3.74 -5.32 17.19
N PHE A 178 3.56 -4.00 17.20
CA PHE A 178 2.78 -3.29 16.17
C PHE A 178 3.47 -3.40 14.81
N GLU A 179 4.79 -3.24 14.74
CA GLU A 179 5.50 -3.44 13.47
C GLU A 179 5.23 -4.83 12.86
N ASN A 180 5.14 -5.88 13.69
CA ASN A 180 4.87 -7.24 13.20
C ASN A 180 3.41 -7.47 12.79
N CYS A 181 2.44 -6.85 13.47
CA CYS A 181 1.03 -6.92 13.07
C CYS A 181 0.76 -6.17 11.74
N PHE A 182 1.59 -5.17 11.44
CA PHE A 182 1.40 -4.25 10.31
C PHE A 182 2.40 -4.46 9.17
N ARG A 183 3.23 -5.51 9.23
CA ARG A 183 4.00 -5.96 8.07
C ARG A 183 3.03 -6.43 7.00
N LEU A 184 2.72 -5.54 6.06
CA LEU A 184 2.22 -5.87 4.73
C LEU A 184 3.26 -6.80 4.08
N ARG A 185 3.17 -8.10 4.34
CA ARG A 185 3.94 -9.11 3.63
C ARG A 185 3.27 -9.35 2.28
N LEU A 186 4.05 -9.26 1.22
CA LEU A 186 3.77 -9.89 -0.07
C LEU A 186 3.84 -11.41 0.07
#